data_AF-A0A084EFF6-F1
#
_entry.id   AF-A0A084EFF6-F1
#
_cell.length_a   1.000
_cell.length_b   1.000
_cell.length_c   1.000
_cell.angle_alpha   90.00
_cell.angle_beta   90.00
_cell.angle_gamma   90.00
#
_symmetry.space_group_name_H-M   'P 1'
#
loop_
_entity.id
_entity.type
_entity.pdbx_description
1 polymer ?
#
loop_
_entity_poly.entity_id
_entity_poly.type
_entity_poly.pdbx_seq_one_letter_code
_entity_poly.pdbx_strand_id
1 'polypeptide(L)'
;MPLSTAITGLLRGGGEGLYRATQAMGPLAGALARARMLSRVPLTPEGITATEATAAIDALIEEGVRVLNFSFHSPTLEPGHTPYVRDEADRTAFYGWWDRVLSHLARRGVAAVSLDQLLDAIPARTEACQAA
;
A
#
# COMPACT_ATOMS: atom_id res chain seq x y z
N MET A 1 5.15 -10.85 5.24
CA MET A 1 4.95 -9.65 4.39
C MET A 1 4.90 -8.43 5.29
N PRO A 2 5.73 -7.40 5.09
CA PRO A 2 5.61 -6.16 5.86
C PRO A 2 4.31 -5.41 5.47
N LEU A 3 3.73 -4.69 6.43
CA LEU A 3 2.49 -3.91 6.31
C LEU A 3 2.60 -2.85 5.21
N SER A 4 1.70 -2.85 4.20
CA SER A 4 1.68 -1.78 3.20
C SER A 4 1.05 -0.56 3.78
N THR A 5 1.69 0.51 3.39
CA THR A 5 1.61 1.77 4.03
C THR A 5 1.86 2.76 2.81
N ALA A 6 1.21 3.94 2.68
CA ALA A 6 1.43 5.14 1.81
C ALA A 6 1.71 6.55 2.49
N ILE A 7 2.12 7.62 1.81
CA ILE A 7 2.04 9.02 2.33
C ILE A 7 1.71 9.90 1.14
N THR A 8 0.61 10.63 1.25
CA THR A 8 0.17 11.62 0.26
C THR A 8 0.98 12.91 0.42
N GLY A 9 1.60 13.43 -0.65
CA GLY A 9 1.92 14.87 -0.72
C GLY A 9 3.17 15.29 -1.51
N LEU A 10 2.93 16.26 -2.39
CA LEU A 10 3.86 17.22 -3.02
C LEU A 10 5.03 16.64 -3.82
N LEU A 11 4.86 16.51 -5.14
CA LEU A 11 5.66 17.25 -6.12
C LEU A 11 5.07 17.02 -7.51
N ARG A 12 4.09 17.89 -7.79
CA ARG A 12 3.34 18.04 -9.02
C ARG A 12 4.19 18.87 -10.00
N GLY A 13 4.54 18.31 -11.15
CA GLY A 13 5.09 19.03 -12.30
C GLY A 13 6.61 18.95 -12.47
N GLY A 14 7.07 18.26 -13.52
CA GLY A 14 8.49 18.28 -13.94
C GLY A 14 8.91 17.02 -14.67
N GLY A 15 8.30 16.75 -15.82
CA GLY A 15 8.65 15.63 -16.70
C GLY A 15 10.08 15.72 -17.23
N GLU A 16 10.67 14.54 -17.44
CA GLU A 16 11.82 14.20 -18.32
C GLU A 16 13.18 14.90 -18.10
N GLY A 17 13.26 16.04 -17.40
CA GLY A 17 14.53 16.72 -17.09
C GLY A 17 15.27 16.14 -15.88
N LEU A 18 14.53 15.60 -14.89
CA LEU A 18 15.10 15.14 -13.61
C LEU A 18 15.91 13.84 -13.75
N TYR A 19 15.60 13.01 -14.76
CA TYR A 19 16.31 11.76 -15.03
C TYR A 19 17.78 11.99 -15.41
N ARG A 20 18.12 13.15 -16.00
CA ARG A 20 19.51 13.51 -16.30
C ARG A 20 20.23 14.20 -15.15
N ALA A 21 19.51 14.88 -14.26
CA ALA A 21 20.10 15.52 -13.08
C ALA A 21 20.41 14.52 -11.96
N THR A 22 19.65 13.42 -11.86
CA THR A 22 19.86 12.37 -10.86
C THR A 22 21.13 11.56 -11.06
N GLN A 23 21.67 11.48 -12.29
CA GLN A 23 22.99 10.90 -12.57
C GLN A 23 24.15 11.78 -12.08
N ALA A 24 23.91 13.07 -11.79
CA ALA A 24 24.92 14.00 -11.30
C ALA A 24 24.93 14.17 -9.78
N MET A 25 23.92 13.63 -9.06
CA MET A 25 23.77 13.79 -7.61
C MET A 25 23.74 12.41 -6.94
N GLY A 26 24.93 11.84 -6.68
CA GLY A 26 25.16 10.45 -6.23
C GLY A 26 24.21 9.88 -5.15
N PRO A 27 24.66 9.52 -3.95
CA PRO A 27 23.86 8.70 -3.01
C PRO A 27 22.53 9.32 -2.53
N LEU A 28 22.21 10.57 -2.88
CA LEU A 28 20.94 11.23 -2.60
C LEU A 28 19.77 10.68 -3.43
N ALA A 29 19.99 10.24 -4.68
CA ALA A 29 18.92 9.65 -5.51
C ALA A 29 18.40 8.33 -4.91
N GLY A 30 19.29 7.52 -4.33
CA GLY A 30 18.93 6.29 -3.63
C GLY A 30 18.20 6.51 -2.30
N ALA A 31 18.36 7.67 -1.67
CA ALA A 31 17.62 8.05 -0.47
C ALA A 31 16.18 8.49 -0.80
N LEU A 32 15.97 9.21 -1.91
CA LEU A 32 14.65 9.62 -2.40
C LEU A 32 13.83 8.43 -2.93
N ALA A 33 14.47 7.47 -3.60
CA ALA A 33 13.82 6.21 -4.01
C ALA A 33 13.38 5.37 -2.81
N ARG A 34 14.19 5.30 -1.75
CA ARG A 34 13.81 4.63 -0.48
C ARG A 34 12.72 5.38 0.28
N ALA A 35 12.72 6.71 0.26
CA ALA A 35 11.66 7.50 0.87
C ALA A 35 10.31 7.34 0.15
N ARG A 36 10.29 7.13 -1.18
CA ARG A 36 9.05 6.87 -1.97
C ARG A 36 8.62 5.40 -2.01
N MET A 37 9.52 4.43 -1.86
CA MET A 37 9.17 3.01 -1.72
C MET A 37 8.66 2.65 -0.31
N LEU A 38 8.78 3.56 0.66
CA LEU A 38 8.40 3.39 2.06
C LEU A 38 7.43 4.47 2.54
N SER A 39 6.65 5.06 1.64
CA SER A 39 5.47 5.82 2.05
C SER A 39 4.58 4.87 2.86
N ARG A 40 4.04 5.24 4.05
CA ARG A 40 3.51 4.31 5.07
C ARG A 40 2.07 4.57 5.80
N VAL A 41 0.92 4.66 5.12
CA VAL A 41 -0.56 4.60 5.44
C VAL A 41 -1.13 3.17 5.62
N PRO A 42 -1.38 2.75 6.86
CA PRO A 42 -1.96 1.43 7.14
C PRO A 42 -3.36 1.34 6.51
N LEU A 43 -3.52 0.39 5.59
CA LEU A 43 -4.83 0.05 5.03
C LEU A 43 -5.50 -0.98 5.96
N THR A 44 -6.15 -0.47 7.01
CA THR A 44 -6.81 -1.26 8.05
C THR A 44 -8.24 -0.77 8.30
N PRO A 45 -9.21 -1.66 8.59
CA PRO A 45 -10.51 -1.28 9.12
C PRO A 45 -10.47 -0.78 10.58
N GLU A 46 -9.33 -0.90 11.27
CA GLU A 46 -9.20 -0.59 12.69
C GLU A 46 -8.82 0.89 12.91
N GLY A 47 -9.83 1.72 13.19
CA GLY A 47 -9.63 3.14 13.48
C GLY A 47 -9.44 4.03 12.25
N ILE A 48 -9.56 3.48 11.04
CA ILE A 48 -9.55 4.24 9.77
C ILE A 48 -10.89 4.07 9.08
N THR A 49 -11.50 5.19 8.69
CA THR A 49 -12.77 5.16 7.96
C THR A 49 -12.57 4.65 6.53
N ALA A 50 -13.64 4.08 5.94
CA ALA A 50 -13.58 3.64 4.54
C ALA A 50 -13.26 4.81 3.58
N THR A 51 -13.74 6.02 3.88
CA THR A 51 -13.46 7.23 3.09
C THR A 51 -11.97 7.57 3.10
N GLU A 52 -11.34 7.59 4.28
CA GLU A 52 -9.90 7.83 4.43
C GLU A 52 -9.09 6.75 3.70
N ALA A 53 -9.49 5.49 3.83
CA ALA A 53 -8.84 4.38 3.12
C ALA A 53 -8.94 4.53 1.60
N THR A 54 -10.12 4.89 1.06
CA THR A 54 -10.28 5.09 -0.39
C THR A 54 -9.47 6.26 -0.92
N ALA A 55 -9.37 7.37 -0.17
CA ALA A 55 -8.53 8.50 -0.55
C ALA A 55 -7.04 8.13 -0.57
N ALA A 56 -6.59 7.34 0.40
CA ALA A 56 -5.23 6.83 0.43
C ALA A 56 -4.94 5.85 -0.73
N ILE A 57 -5.88 4.96 -1.06
CA ILE A 57 -5.80 4.07 -2.22
C ILE A 57 -5.66 4.89 -3.50
N ASP A 58 -6.44 5.95 -3.66
CA ASP A 58 -6.40 6.78 -4.86
C ASP A 58 -5.04 7.44 -5.04
N ALA A 59 -4.50 8.04 -3.98
CA ALA A 59 -3.18 8.65 -4.00
C ALA A 59 -2.07 7.62 -4.28
N LEU A 60 -2.15 6.43 -3.70
CA LEU A 60 -1.21 5.32 -3.97
C LEU A 60 -1.20 4.90 -5.43
N ILE A 61 -2.38 4.80 -6.05
CA ILE A 61 -2.49 4.44 -7.46
C ILE A 61 -1.90 5.55 -8.33
N GLU A 62 -2.16 6.82 -8.00
CA GLU A 62 -1.58 7.98 -8.69
C GLU A 62 -0.05 8.05 -8.56
N GLU A 63 0.50 7.59 -7.44
CA GLU A 63 1.95 7.44 -7.21
C GLU A 63 2.56 6.23 -7.94
N GLY A 64 1.73 5.40 -8.58
CA GLY A 64 2.17 4.23 -9.34
C GLY A 64 2.50 3.01 -8.47
N VAL A 65 2.00 2.95 -7.24
CA VAL A 65 2.20 1.79 -6.36
C VAL A 65 1.54 0.55 -6.97
N ARG A 66 2.33 -0.53 -7.05
CA ARG A 66 1.95 -1.76 -7.76
C ARG A 66 1.26 -2.80 -6.87
N VAL A 67 1.46 -2.72 -5.55
CA VAL A 67 0.94 -3.69 -4.58
C VAL A 67 0.40 -2.95 -3.36
N LEU A 68 -0.87 -3.21 -3.05
CA LEU A 68 -1.55 -2.74 -1.85
C LEU A 68 -1.70 -3.93 -0.89
N ASN A 69 -1.24 -3.79 0.34
CA ASN A 69 -1.38 -4.80 1.39
C ASN A 69 -2.29 -4.24 2.49
N PHE A 70 -3.31 -5.02 2.82
CA PHE A 70 -4.28 -4.68 3.85
C PHE A 70 -4.09 -5.62 5.04
N SER A 71 -4.36 -5.13 6.25
CA SER A 71 -4.11 -5.90 7.47
C SER A 71 -5.08 -5.51 8.58
N PHE A 72 -5.42 -6.47 9.41
CA PHE A 72 -6.18 -6.31 10.63
C PHE A 72 -5.79 -7.40 11.62
N HIS A 73 -6.10 -7.21 12.89
CA HIS A 73 -5.86 -8.21 13.93
C HIS A 73 -6.99 -9.25 13.92
N SER A 74 -6.66 -10.55 13.91
CA SER A 74 -7.67 -11.61 13.90
C SER A 74 -8.70 -11.56 15.05
N PRO A 75 -8.39 -11.05 16.27
CA PRO A 75 -9.38 -10.89 17.32
C PRO A 75 -10.50 -9.91 16.96
N THR A 76 -10.31 -9.02 15.97
CA THR A 76 -11.33 -8.09 15.48
C THR A 76 -12.51 -8.80 14.81
N LEU A 77 -12.35 -10.08 14.41
CA LEU A 77 -13.44 -10.88 13.85
C LEU A 77 -14.44 -11.37 14.92
N GLU A 78 -14.06 -11.31 16.19
CA GLU A 78 -14.87 -11.76 17.31
C GLU A 78 -15.25 -10.58 18.21
N PRO A 79 -16.56 -10.33 18.43
CA PRO A 79 -17.01 -9.27 19.31
C PRO A 79 -16.46 -9.39 20.73
N GLY A 80 -15.99 -8.27 21.29
CA GLY A 80 -15.55 -8.17 22.68
C GLY A 80 -14.06 -8.43 22.91
N HIS A 81 -13.30 -8.80 21.87
CA HIS A 81 -11.86 -9.06 21.98
C HIS A 81 -10.96 -7.89 21.58
N THR A 82 -11.52 -6.85 20.94
CA THR A 82 -10.80 -5.61 20.59
C THR A 82 -11.64 -4.38 20.91
N PRO A 83 -11.02 -3.20 21.10
CA PRO A 83 -11.79 -1.96 21.20
C PRO A 83 -12.49 -1.56 19.90
N TYR A 84 -12.12 -2.16 18.77
CA TYR A 84 -12.67 -1.86 17.44
C TYR A 84 -13.97 -2.60 17.14
N VAL A 85 -14.13 -3.80 17.70
CA VAL A 85 -15.34 -4.62 17.55
C VAL A 85 -15.79 -5.09 18.92
N ARG A 86 -16.67 -4.31 19.55
CA ARG A 86 -17.16 -4.56 20.92
C ARG A 86 -18.44 -5.39 20.90
N ASP A 87 -19.24 -5.23 19.85
CA ASP A 87 -20.51 -5.90 19.65
C ASP A 87 -20.74 -6.30 18.18
N GLU A 88 -21.90 -6.90 17.92
CA GLU A 88 -22.29 -7.36 16.59
C GLU A 88 -22.50 -6.21 15.58
N ALA A 89 -22.89 -5.03 16.05
CA ALA A 89 -23.07 -3.86 15.19
C ALA A 89 -21.72 -3.33 14.72
N ASP A 90 -20.73 -3.27 15.62
CA ASP A 90 -19.35 -2.95 15.27
C ASP A 90 -18.79 -3.98 14.26
N ARG A 91 -19.10 -5.27 14.41
CA ARG A 91 -18.68 -6.31 13.46
C ARG A 91 -19.31 -6.12 12.07
N THR A 92 -20.58 -5.76 12.03
CA THR A 92 -21.27 -5.41 10.79
C THR A 92 -20.62 -4.20 10.12
N ALA A 93 -20.23 -3.19 10.90
CA ALA A 93 -19.51 -2.03 10.39
C ALA A 93 -18.11 -2.39 9.85
N PHE A 94 -17.41 -3.31 10.53
CA PHE A 94 -16.12 -3.85 10.06
C PHE A 94 -16.25 -4.51 8.68
N TYR A 95 -17.25 -5.35 8.45
CA TYR A 95 -17.47 -5.95 7.12
C TYR A 95 -17.92 -4.91 6.08
N GLY A 96 -18.79 -3.96 6.47
CA GLY A 96 -19.21 -2.87 5.60
C GLY A 96 -18.05 -1.95 5.16
N TRP A 97 -16.98 -1.87 5.96
CA TRP A 97 -15.73 -1.21 5.55
C TRP A 97 -15.08 -1.95 4.38
N TRP A 98 -14.97 -3.28 4.47
CA TRP A 98 -14.39 -4.11 3.41
C TRP A 98 -15.19 -4.03 2.12
N ASP A 99 -16.53 -4.10 2.19
CA ASP A 99 -17.38 -3.99 1.02
C ASP A 99 -17.12 -2.69 0.24
N ARG A 100 -17.01 -1.57 0.96
CA ARG A 100 -16.73 -0.26 0.36
C ARG A 100 -15.35 -0.20 -0.28
N VAL A 101 -14.33 -0.67 0.43
CA VAL A 101 -12.94 -0.65 -0.02
C VAL A 101 -12.73 -1.58 -1.21
N LEU A 102 -13.22 -2.82 -1.16
CA LEU A 102 -13.10 -3.79 -2.24
C LEU A 102 -13.88 -3.34 -3.48
N SER A 103 -15.08 -2.78 -3.31
CA SER A 103 -15.84 -2.18 -4.43
C SER A 103 -15.09 -1.02 -5.08
N HIS A 104 -14.37 -0.22 -4.28
CA HIS A 104 -13.54 0.86 -4.78
C HIS A 104 -12.34 0.36 -5.58
N LEU A 105 -11.61 -0.62 -5.05
CA LEU A 105 -10.51 -1.28 -5.75
C LEU A 105 -10.96 -1.85 -7.09
N ALA A 106 -12.12 -2.53 -7.12
CA ALA A 106 -12.69 -3.08 -8.35
C ALA A 106 -12.97 -1.99 -9.39
N ARG A 107 -13.56 -0.85 -9.00
CA ARG A 107 -13.76 0.30 -9.91
C ARG A 107 -12.46 0.90 -10.42
N ARG A 108 -11.39 0.83 -9.63
CA ARG A 108 -10.04 1.28 -10.01
C ARG A 108 -9.26 0.25 -10.83
N GLY A 109 -9.84 -0.92 -11.11
CA GLY A 109 -9.19 -2.01 -11.86
C GLY A 109 -8.10 -2.73 -11.07
N VAL A 110 -8.11 -2.64 -9.73
CA VAL A 110 -7.17 -3.35 -8.87
C VAL A 110 -7.73 -4.75 -8.56
N ALA A 111 -6.92 -5.77 -8.84
CA ALA A 111 -7.26 -7.17 -8.58
C ALA A 111 -6.50 -7.72 -7.37
N ALA A 112 -7.12 -8.69 -6.69
CA ALA A 112 -6.43 -9.50 -5.69
C ALA A 112 -5.38 -10.40 -6.36
N VAL A 113 -4.31 -10.70 -5.64
CA VAL A 113 -3.21 -11.55 -6.11
C VAL A 113 -2.90 -12.60 -5.05
N SER A 114 -2.65 -13.84 -5.47
CA SER A 114 -2.14 -14.88 -4.57
C SER A 114 -0.65 -14.65 -4.26
N LEU A 115 -0.14 -15.34 -3.24
CA LEU A 115 1.29 -15.29 -2.94
C LEU A 115 2.12 -15.81 -4.12
N ASP A 116 1.71 -16.91 -4.75
CA ASP A 116 2.43 -17.51 -5.88
C ASP A 116 2.47 -16.56 -7.09
N GLN A 117 1.33 -15.95 -7.42
CA GLN A 117 1.25 -14.95 -8.51
C GLN A 117 2.13 -13.72 -8.21
N LEU A 118 2.23 -13.33 -6.95
CA LEU A 118 3.12 -12.25 -6.55
C LEU A 118 4.60 -12.65 -6.71
N LEU A 119 4.95 -13.88 -6.32
CA LEU A 119 6.32 -14.41 -6.47
C LEU A 119 6.72 -14.54 -7.95
N ASP A 120 5.81 -15.03 -8.80
CA ASP A 120 6.02 -15.14 -10.24
C ASP A 120 6.23 -13.77 -10.92
N ALA A 121 5.61 -12.72 -10.38
CA ALA A 121 5.74 -11.36 -10.90
C ALA A 121 7.07 -10.68 -10.49
N ILE A 122 7.83 -11.24 -9.55
CA ILE A 122 9.11 -10.69 -9.10
C ILE A 122 10.22 -11.26 -10.01
N PRO A 123 10.92 -10.42 -10.80
CA PRO A 123 12.03 -10.90 -11.60
C PRO A 123 13.12 -11.48 -10.69
N ALA A 124 13.67 -12.64 -11.09
CA ALA A 124 14.81 -13.23 -10.40
C ALA A 124 15.94 -12.19 -10.32
N ARG A 125 16.53 -12.01 -9.14
CA ARG A 125 17.72 -11.17 -8.97
C ARG A 125 18.89 -11.83 -9.68
N THR A 126 19.09 -11.53 -10.95
CA THR A 126 20.29 -11.92 -11.70
C THR A 126 21.37 -10.86 -11.49
N GLU A 127 21.86 -10.72 -10.27
CA GLU A 127 23.23 -10.28 -10.04
C GLU A 127 23.88 -11.34 -9.16
N ALA A 128 24.43 -12.33 -9.86
CA ALA A 128 25.39 -13.25 -9.29
C ALA A 128 26.46 -12.43 -8.56
N CYS A 129 26.84 -12.89 -7.36
CA CYS A 129 28.13 -12.56 -6.80
C CYS A 129 29.21 -12.97 -7.81
N GLN A 130 29.59 -12.04 -8.69
CA GLN A 130 30.86 -12.04 -9.39
C GLN A 130 31.72 -10.96 -8.75
N ALA A 131 32.45 -11.36 -7.71
CA ALA A 131 33.71 -10.79 -7.27
C ALA A 131 34.41 -11.97 -6.57
N ALA A 132 35.21 -12.77 -7.29
CA ALA A 132 36.56 -12.48 -7.77
C ALA A 132 37.53 -12.23 -6.61
#